data_AF-A0A0C3ACV5-F1
#
_entry.id   AF-A0A0C3ACV5-F1
#
_cell.length_a   1.000
_cell.length_b   1.000
_cell.length_c   1.000
_cell.angle_alpha   90.00
_cell.angle_beta   90.00
_cell.angle_gamma   90.00
#
_symmetry.space_group_name_H-M   'P 1'
#
loop_
_entity.id
_entity.type
_entity.pdbx_description
1 polymer ?
#
loop_
_entity_poly.entity_id
_entity_poly.type
_entity_poly.pdbx_seq_one_letter_code
_entity_poly.pdbx_strand_id
1 'polypeptide(L)'
;MASTGRVYGHIPGYPVFSTFKSKEAVGKAGVHVQRQAGIHGDPADNGGAFSICLSEGYEDNVDAGEMITYVGSGGQDAFGEQVEDQRFDHSPNKSLLV
;
A
#
# COMPACT_ATOMS: atom_id res chain seq x y z
N MET A 1 -22.67 -3.62 -1.13
CA MET A 1 -21.68 -2.95 -2.00
C MET A 1 -20.31 -3.16 -1.39
N ALA A 2 -19.33 -3.65 -2.15
CA ALA A 2 -17.95 -3.71 -1.64
C ALA A 2 -17.41 -2.28 -1.50
N SER A 3 -16.71 -1.99 -0.40
CA SER A 3 -16.08 -0.68 -0.18
C SER A 3 -15.02 -0.43 -1.26
N THR A 4 -14.94 0.79 -1.78
CA THR A 4 -13.87 1.20 -2.71
C THR A 4 -12.53 1.38 -1.99
N GLY A 5 -12.52 1.40 -0.65
CA GLY A 5 -11.32 1.63 0.17
C GLY A 5 -10.67 3.00 -0.04
N ARG A 6 -11.34 3.93 -0.74
CA ARG A 6 -10.88 5.30 -0.98
C ARG A 6 -11.31 6.19 0.19
N VAL A 7 -10.78 5.89 1.37
CA VAL A 7 -11.07 6.56 2.63
C VAL A 7 -9.74 6.91 3.29
N TYR A 8 -9.59 8.14 3.74
CA TYR A 8 -8.46 8.53 4.59
C TYR A 8 -8.81 8.28 6.06
N GLY A 9 -7.90 7.62 6.79
CA GLY A 9 -8.07 7.31 8.21
C GLY A 9 -8.75 5.97 8.48
N HIS A 10 -9.43 5.87 9.63
CA HIS A 10 -9.98 4.61 10.13
C HIS A 10 -11.19 4.11 9.33
N ILE A 11 -11.26 2.79 9.15
CA ILE A 11 -12.43 2.12 8.57
C ILE A 11 -13.40 1.72 9.69
N PRO A 12 -14.69 2.13 9.64
CA PRO A 12 -15.69 1.74 10.63
C PRO A 12 -15.80 0.22 10.79
N GLY A 13 -15.83 -0.26 12.04
CA GLY A 13 -15.94 -1.68 12.37
C GLY A 13 -14.61 -2.44 12.38
N TYR A 14 -13.50 -1.82 11.98
CA TYR A 14 -12.17 -2.43 11.99
C TYR A 14 -11.17 -1.55 12.76
N PRO A 15 -11.13 -1.65 14.11
CA PRO A 15 -10.17 -0.91 14.92
C PRO A 15 -8.72 -1.36 14.65
N VAL A 16 -7.75 -0.58 15.13
CA VAL A 16 -6.33 -0.97 15.14
C VAL A 16 -6.17 -2.36 15.77
N PHE A 17 -5.26 -3.17 15.24
CA PHE A 17 -5.04 -4.59 15.56
C PHE A 17 -6.13 -5.57 15.07
N SER A 18 -7.07 -5.12 14.24
CA SER A 18 -7.96 -6.04 13.51
C SER A 18 -7.17 -7.02 12.66
N THR A 19 -7.51 -8.31 12.74
CA THR A 19 -6.85 -9.38 11.97
C THR A 19 -7.77 -9.93 10.89
N PHE A 20 -7.18 -10.36 9.78
CA PHE A 20 -7.90 -10.91 8.63
C PHE A 20 -7.29 -12.24 8.20
N LYS A 21 -8.12 -13.17 7.72
CA LYS A 21 -7.67 -14.49 7.27
C LYS A 21 -7.02 -14.49 5.88
N SER A 22 -7.22 -13.44 5.09
CA SER A 22 -6.68 -13.33 3.73
C SER A 22 -6.69 -11.88 3.23
N LYS A 23 -5.84 -11.57 2.23
CA LYS A 23 -5.86 -10.27 1.53
C LYS A 23 -7.23 -9.96 0.90
N GLU A 24 -7.96 -10.98 0.47
CA GLU A 24 -9.33 -10.79 -0.04
C GLU A 24 -10.29 -10.30 1.05
N ALA A 25 -10.17 -10.84 2.28
CA ALA A 25 -10.98 -10.36 3.41
C ALA A 25 -10.63 -8.91 3.79
N VAL A 26 -9.34 -8.55 3.74
CA VAL A 26 -8.87 -7.16 3.93
C VAL A 26 -9.48 -6.23 2.89
N GLY A 27 -9.51 -6.65 1.61
CA GLY A 27 -10.10 -5.86 0.54
C GLY A 27 -11.62 -5.74 0.64
N LYS A 28 -12.32 -6.82 1.00
CA LYS A 28 -13.78 -6.78 1.26
C LYS A 28 -14.14 -5.84 2.42
N ALA A 29 -13.28 -5.77 3.44
CA ALA A 29 -13.40 -4.83 4.55
C ALA A 29 -13.12 -3.36 4.15
N GLY A 30 -12.45 -3.12 3.03
CA GLY A 30 -12.07 -1.79 2.56
C GLY A 30 -10.82 -1.21 3.21
N VAL A 31 -10.10 -1.99 4.04
CA VAL A 31 -8.85 -1.56 4.70
C VAL A 31 -7.72 -1.41 3.68
N HIS A 32 -7.58 -2.40 2.79
CA HIS A 32 -6.64 -2.37 1.69
C HIS A 32 -7.18 -3.21 0.54
N VAL A 33 -7.67 -2.55 -0.52
CA VAL A 33 -8.41 -3.20 -1.61
C VAL A 33 -7.51 -3.80 -2.68
N GLN A 34 -6.23 -3.42 -2.73
CA GLN A 34 -5.27 -3.98 -3.67
C GLN A 34 -4.93 -5.42 -3.27
N ARG A 35 -5.03 -6.34 -4.25
CA ARG A 35 -4.76 -7.77 -4.00
C ARG A 35 -3.27 -8.07 -3.89
N GLN A 36 -2.45 -7.33 -4.66
CA GLN A 36 -1.01 -7.57 -4.80
C GLN A 36 -0.19 -6.32 -4.52
N ALA A 37 -0.55 -5.18 -5.13
CA ALA A 37 0.17 -3.92 -4.94
C ALA A 37 0.20 -3.52 -3.45
N GLY A 38 1.36 -3.05 -2.99
CA GLY A 38 1.56 -2.61 -1.61
C GLY A 38 0.92 -1.26 -1.32
N ILE A 39 0.73 -0.41 -2.32
CA ILE A 39 0.20 0.95 -2.16
C ILE A 39 -1.18 1.05 -2.82
N HIS A 40 -2.16 1.54 -2.07
CA HIS A 40 -3.47 1.94 -2.58
C HIS A 40 -3.59 3.46 -2.50
N GLY A 41 -3.61 4.15 -3.64
CA GLY A 41 -3.68 5.60 -3.67
C GLY A 41 -4.19 6.19 -4.96
N ASP A 42 -4.43 7.51 -4.93
CA ASP A 42 -4.84 8.33 -6.06
C ASP A 42 -3.67 9.23 -6.52
N PRO A 43 -3.15 9.09 -7.75
CA PRO A 43 -2.00 9.87 -8.24
C PRO A 43 -2.38 11.27 -8.75
N ALA A 44 -3.64 11.69 -8.64
CA ALA A 44 -4.04 13.06 -8.96
C ALA A 44 -3.30 14.09 -8.08
N ASP A 45 -3.19 15.34 -8.54
CA ASP A 45 -2.37 16.36 -7.84
C ASP A 45 -2.89 16.72 -6.44
N ASN A 46 -4.16 16.48 -6.15
CA ASN A 46 -4.76 16.59 -4.80
C ASN A 46 -5.15 15.20 -4.22
N GLY A 47 -4.58 14.15 -4.78
CA GLY A 47 -4.76 12.76 -4.35
C GLY A 47 -3.87 12.41 -3.16
N GLY A 48 -3.68 11.12 -2.94
CA GLY A 48 -2.89 10.61 -1.83
C GLY A 48 -3.05 9.11 -1.65
N ALA A 49 -2.17 8.52 -0.86
CA ALA A 49 -2.27 7.11 -0.47
C ALA A 49 -3.32 6.93 0.62
N PHE A 50 -4.28 6.04 0.38
CA PHE A 50 -5.32 5.66 1.34
C PHE A 50 -4.81 4.61 2.32
N SER A 51 -4.02 3.64 1.83
CA SER A 51 -3.39 2.63 2.67
C SER A 51 -2.17 2.01 2.01
N ILE A 52 -1.25 1.54 2.84
CA ILE A 52 -0.10 0.74 2.45
C ILE A 52 -0.16 -0.63 3.13
N CYS A 53 0.47 -1.63 2.51
CA CYS A 53 0.70 -2.94 3.09
C CYS A 53 2.22 -3.11 3.25
N LEU A 54 2.66 -3.25 4.50
CA LEU A 54 4.01 -3.67 4.83
C LEU A 54 4.03 -5.20 4.79
N SER A 55 4.58 -5.77 3.72
CA SER A 55 4.77 -7.20 3.55
C SER A 55 6.18 -7.46 3.04
N GLU A 56 6.78 -8.58 3.44
CA GLU A 56 8.08 -9.02 2.94
C GLU A 56 8.05 -9.06 1.41
N GLY A 57 8.87 -8.21 0.77
CA GLY A 57 8.87 -8.03 -0.69
C GLY A 57 9.87 -6.97 -1.17
N TYR A 58 10.41 -6.17 -0.25
CA TYR A 58 11.55 -5.28 -0.48
C TYR A 58 12.52 -5.46 0.67
N GLU A 59 13.75 -5.88 0.36
CA GLU A 59 14.81 -6.11 1.36
C GLU A 59 15.15 -4.84 2.15
N ASP A 60 14.91 -3.66 1.56
CA ASP A 60 15.23 -2.36 2.15
C ASP A 60 14.12 -1.79 3.06
N ASN A 61 13.04 -2.52 3.31
CA ASN A 61 12.02 -2.08 4.27
C ASN A 61 12.56 -2.18 5.71
N VAL A 62 12.52 -1.08 6.45
CA VAL A 62 12.93 -1.04 7.87
C VAL A 62 11.71 -0.75 8.74
N ASP A 63 11.41 -1.64 9.67
CA ASP A 63 10.38 -1.47 10.69
C ASP A 63 11.04 -1.20 12.06
N ALA A 64 10.81 0.00 12.60
CA ALA A 64 11.26 0.43 13.92
C ALA A 64 10.08 0.66 14.88
N GLY A 65 8.92 0.06 14.62
CA GLY A 65 7.71 0.16 15.42
C GLY A 65 6.95 1.47 15.16
N GLU A 66 7.38 2.57 15.78
CA GLU A 66 6.72 3.88 15.62
C GLU A 66 7.08 4.57 14.29
N MET A 67 8.16 4.13 13.64
CA MET A 67 8.63 4.65 12.38
C MET A 67 8.92 3.48 11.43
N ILE A 68 8.57 3.68 10.17
CA ILE A 68 8.89 2.74 9.09
C ILE A 68 9.58 3.48 7.94
N THR A 69 10.56 2.84 7.33
CA THR A 69 11.08 3.21 6.00
C THR A 69 10.40 2.32 4.98
N TYR A 70 9.49 2.89 4.19
CA TYR A 70 8.71 2.17 3.18
C TYR A 70 9.23 2.47 1.77
N VAL A 71 9.60 1.43 1.04
CA VAL A 71 10.11 1.53 -0.33
C VAL A 71 8.94 1.59 -1.31
N GLY A 72 9.06 2.43 -2.35
CA GLY A 72 8.08 2.51 -3.44
C GLY A 72 8.02 1.22 -4.26
N SER A 73 7.12 1.19 -5.25
CA SER A 73 6.99 0.09 -6.21
C SER A 73 7.64 0.38 -7.56
N GLY A 74 7.91 -0.69 -8.32
CA GLY A 74 8.47 -0.64 -9.66
C GLY A 74 9.95 -1.04 -9.70
N GLY A 75 10.48 -1.18 -10.91
CA GLY A 75 11.86 -1.60 -11.17
C GLY A 75 12.14 -3.09 -11.00
N GLN A 76 11.16 -3.88 -10.54
CA GLN A 76 11.31 -5.32 -10.31
C GLN A 76 10.97 -6.14 -11.55
N ASP A 77 11.70 -7.24 -11.74
CA ASP A 77 11.37 -8.27 -12.71
C ASP A 77 10.25 -9.21 -12.23
N ALA A 78 10.00 -10.30 -12.96
CA ALA A 78 8.96 -11.27 -12.61
C ALA A 78 9.27 -12.11 -11.35
N PHE A 79 10.52 -12.10 -10.88
CA PHE A 79 10.97 -12.80 -9.69
C PHE A 79 11.06 -11.89 -8.46
N GLY A 80 10.89 -10.57 -8.64
CA GLY A 80 10.94 -9.57 -7.58
C GLY A 80 12.32 -8.93 -7.40
N GLU A 81 13.28 -9.23 -8.28
CA GLU A 81 14.61 -8.64 -8.23
C GLU A 81 14.58 -7.22 -8.80
N GLN A 82 15.23 -6.26 -8.12
CA GLN A 82 15.35 -4.90 -8.63
C GLN A 82 16.37 -4.85 -9.78
N VAL A 83 15.89 -4.45 -10.96
CA VAL A 83 16.67 -4.40 -12.21
C VAL A 83 16.66 -3.02 -12.88
N GLU A 84 15.83 -2.09 -12.41
CA GLU A 84 15.73 -0.72 -12.92
C GLU A 84 15.45 0.29 -11.79
N ASP A 85 15.80 1.56 -12.02
CA ASP A 85 15.51 2.64 -11.07
C ASP A 85 13.99 2.84 -10.90
N GLN A 86 13.57 3.01 -9.64
CA GLN A 86 12.21 3.45 -9.33
C GLN A 86 11.99 4.91 -9.72
N ARG A 87 10.74 5.25 -10.06
CA ARG A 87 10.37 6.62 -10.44
C ARG A 87 9.25 7.16 -9.58
N PHE A 88 9.31 8.46 -9.31
CA PHE A 88 8.27 9.21 -8.61
C PHE A 88 7.00 9.42 -9.44
N ASP A 89 7.11 9.36 -10.77
CA ASP A 89 5.96 9.44 -11.68
C ASP A 89 5.18 8.12 -11.80
N HIS A 90 5.68 7.03 -11.21
CA HIS A 90 4.96 5.77 -11.10
C HIS A 90 3.75 5.97 -10.19
N SER A 91 2.54 5.72 -10.70
CA SER A 91 1.28 6.12 -10.03
C SER A 91 1.18 5.76 -8.54
N PRO A 92 1.53 4.53 -8.08
CA PRO A 92 1.52 4.22 -6.66
C PRO A 92 2.50 5.09 -5.86
N ASN A 93 3.72 5.30 -6.37
CA ASN A 93 4.73 6.14 -5.72
C ASN A 93 4.29 7.60 -5.67
N LYS A 94 3.72 8.11 -6.76
CA LYS A 94 3.19 9.48 -6.82
C LYS A 94 2.17 9.74 -5.71
N SER A 95 1.34 8.75 -5.37
CA SER A 95 0.35 8.89 -4.30
C SER A 95 0.95 9.03 -2.89
N LEU A 96 2.23 8.69 -2.69
CA LEU A 96 2.94 8.87 -1.42
C LEU A 96 3.65 10.25 -1.30
N LEU A 97 3.79 10.99 -2.40
CA LEU A 97 4.62 12.22 -2.49
C LEU A 97 3.90 13.52 -2.14
N VAL A 98 2.69 13.43 -1.60
CA VAL A 98 1.79 14.56 -1.31
C VAL A 98 2.47 15.84 -0.82
#